data_AF-A0A8U0TY06-F1
#
_entry.id   AF-A0A8U0TY06-F1
#
_cell.length_a   1.000
_cell.length_b   1.000
_cell.length_c   1.000
_cell.angle_alpha   90.00
_cell.angle_beta   90.00
_cell.angle_gamma   90.00
#
_symmetry.space_group_name_H-M   'P 1'
#
loop_
_entity.id
_entity.type
_entity.pdbx_description
1 polymer ?
#
loop_
_entity_poly.entity_id
_entity_poly.type
_entity_poly.pdbx_seq_one_letter_code
_entity_poly.pdbx_strand_id
1 'polypeptide(L)'
;MGVAKSYYNTVSLIKANKTTPFDFDNTKAWGTDSFYVLGILGFCLYVLLGITSLPSVGAALSWREFSFVQSKLGHLTLLLCTAHGFLYGWNKFLRSSTYKWYTPPGYMLCLVLPSVVLLLKLLLITPCVDHTISQGWERGVAEGQETKISHL
;
A
#
# COMPACT_ATOMS: atom_id res chain seq x y z
N MET A 1 -12.53 20.27 19.82
CA MET A 1 -12.21 19.43 21.01
C MET A 1 -10.70 19.27 21.29
N GLY A 2 -9.80 19.41 20.29
CA GLY A 2 -8.35 19.23 20.49
C GLY A 2 -7.64 20.36 21.26
N VAL A 3 -8.05 21.62 21.04
CA VAL A 3 -7.37 22.80 21.64
C VAL A 3 -7.51 22.83 23.16
N ALA A 4 -8.72 22.59 23.69
CA ALA A 4 -8.97 22.56 25.14
C ALA A 4 -8.18 21.44 25.85
N LYS A 5 -8.00 20.30 25.18
CA LYS A 5 -7.23 19.16 25.73
C LYS A 5 -5.73 19.43 25.71
N SER A 6 -5.23 20.09 24.67
CA SER A 6 -3.85 20.55 24.59
C SER A 6 -3.54 21.56 25.69
N TYR A 7 -4.41 22.56 25.87
CA TYR A 7 -4.27 23.56 26.92
C TYR A 7 -4.23 22.94 28.33
N TYR A 8 -5.17 22.04 28.63
CA TYR A 8 -5.21 21.34 29.92
C TYR A 8 -3.95 20.52 30.18
N ASN A 9 -3.44 19.82 29.15
CA ASN A 9 -2.19 19.07 29.24
C ASN A 9 -1.01 20.00 29.55
N THR A 10 -0.87 21.12 28.83
CA THR A 10 0.23 22.08 29.04
C THR A 10 0.17 22.69 30.44
N VAL A 11 -1.01 23.13 30.89
CA VAL A 11 -1.19 23.70 32.24
C VAL A 11 -0.86 22.67 33.33
N SER A 12 -1.23 21.40 33.13
CA SER A 12 -0.91 20.32 34.08
C SER A 12 0.59 20.03 34.16
N LEU A 13 1.33 20.13 33.05
CA LEU A 13 2.78 19.94 33.00
C LEU A 13 3.51 21.09 33.71
N ILE A 14 3.08 22.34 33.47
CA ILE A 14 3.60 23.54 34.14
C ILE A 14 3.37 23.44 35.66
N LYS A 15 2.15 23.05 36.08
CA LYS A 15 1.81 22.87 37.49
C LYS A 15 2.65 21.79 38.18
N ALA A 16 3.05 20.76 37.44
CA ALA A 16 3.91 19.69 37.93
C ALA A 16 5.41 20.03 37.87
N ASN A 17 5.79 21.26 37.47
CA ASN A 17 7.16 21.69 37.19
C ASN A 17 7.92 20.71 36.28
N LYS A 18 7.20 20.08 35.35
CA LYS A 18 7.77 19.20 34.35
C LYS A 18 7.94 19.99 33.07
N THR A 19 9.19 20.28 32.72
CA THR A 19 9.50 20.73 31.37
C THR A 19 9.15 19.61 30.39
N THR A 20 8.43 19.95 29.32
CA THR A 20 8.07 19.03 28.23
C THR A 20 9.31 18.21 27.80
N PRO A 21 9.12 16.93 27.46
CA PRO A 21 10.03 15.89 27.89
C PRO A 21 11.43 16.07 27.31
N PHE A 22 12.45 16.01 28.17
CA PHE A 22 13.82 15.71 27.76
C PHE A 22 13.89 14.32 27.07
N ASP A 23 12.89 13.47 27.30
CA ASP A 23 12.60 12.27 26.52
C ASP A 23 11.78 12.60 25.26
N PHE A 24 12.39 13.27 24.30
CA PHE A 24 11.87 13.28 22.94
C PHE A 24 11.86 11.83 22.45
N ASP A 25 10.70 11.18 22.44
CA ASP A 25 10.55 9.82 21.92
C ASP A 25 10.72 9.88 20.40
N ASN A 26 11.99 9.75 19.99
CA ASN A 26 12.41 9.72 18.59
C ASN A 26 11.53 8.75 17.80
N THR A 27 11.17 7.60 18.37
CA THR A 27 10.33 6.60 17.71
C THR A 27 8.96 7.16 17.30
N LYS A 28 8.33 7.99 18.14
CA LYS A 28 7.02 8.60 17.85
C LYS A 28 7.15 9.74 16.85
N ALA A 29 8.21 10.53 16.94
CA ALA A 29 8.49 11.59 15.98
C ALA A 29 8.72 11.01 14.58
N TRP A 30 9.69 10.09 14.45
CA TRP A 30 9.99 9.39 13.20
C TRP A 30 8.78 8.63 12.65
N GLY A 31 7.98 7.99 13.52
CA GLY A 31 6.76 7.31 13.10
C GLY A 31 5.69 8.26 12.55
N THR A 32 5.55 9.44 13.14
CA THR A 32 4.59 10.46 12.70
C THR A 32 5.04 11.11 11.39
N ASP A 33 6.32 11.45 11.28
CA ASP A 33 6.90 12.02 10.07
C ASP A 33 6.82 11.04 8.89
N SER A 34 7.16 9.78 9.14
CA SER A 34 7.04 8.71 8.13
C SER A 34 5.59 8.52 7.68
N PHE A 35 4.63 8.58 8.61
CA PHE A 35 3.21 8.49 8.29
C PHE A 35 2.77 9.61 7.33
N TYR A 36 3.15 10.86 7.61
CA TYR A 36 2.83 11.99 6.73
C TYR A 36 3.51 11.88 5.36
N VAL A 37 4.81 11.57 5.34
CA VAL A 37 5.60 11.48 4.10
C VAL A 37 5.04 10.38 3.19
N LEU A 38 4.74 9.19 3.71
CA LEU A 38 4.18 8.09 2.93
C LEU A 38 2.78 8.41 2.39
N GLY A 39 1.97 9.14 3.16
CA GLY A 39 0.65 9.60 2.72
C GLY A 39 0.73 10.61 1.57
N ILE A 40 1.59 11.62 1.72
CA ILE A 40 1.79 12.67 0.70
C ILE A 40 2.37 12.08 -0.58
N LEU A 41 3.42 11.27 -0.47
CA LEU A 41 4.03 10.60 -1.63
C LEU A 41 3.05 9.66 -2.32
N GLY A 42 2.30 8.85 -1.56
CA GLY A 42 1.29 7.96 -2.11
C GLY A 42 0.19 8.71 -2.86
N PHE A 43 -0.29 9.82 -2.30
CA PHE A 43 -1.30 10.67 -2.94
C PHE A 43 -0.78 11.32 -4.23
N CYS A 44 0.43 11.88 -4.20
CA CYS A 44 1.05 12.46 -5.39
C CYS A 44 1.18 11.44 -6.53
N LEU A 45 1.66 10.23 -6.23
CA LEU A 45 1.76 9.17 -7.23
C LEU A 45 0.38 8.71 -7.74
N TYR A 46 -0.63 8.64 -6.86
CA TYR A 46 -1.99 8.30 -7.25
C TYR A 46 -2.59 9.32 -8.22
N VAL A 47 -2.36 10.63 -7.97
CA VAL A 47 -2.78 11.69 -8.89
C VAL A 47 -2.07 11.59 -10.24
N LEU A 48 -0.76 11.32 -10.25
CA LEU A 48 0.01 11.11 -11.49
C LEU A 48 -0.52 9.92 -12.30
N LEU A 49 -0.90 8.83 -11.64
CA LEU A 49 -1.55 7.68 -12.28
C LEU A 49 -2.93 8.04 -12.85
N GLY A 50 -3.70 8.86 -12.12
CA GLY A 50 -4.98 9.38 -12.61
C GLY A 50 -4.84 10.19 -13.89
N ILE A 51 -3.85 11.09 -13.94
CA ILE A 51 -3.59 11.91 -15.14
C ILE A 51 -3.13 11.04 -16.32
N THR A 52 -2.24 10.08 -16.07
CA THR A 52 -1.74 9.18 -17.12
C THR A 52 -2.78 8.16 -17.59
N SER A 53 -3.85 7.92 -16.83
CA SER A 53 -4.98 7.09 -17.26
C SER A 53 -5.84 7.73 -18.36
N LEU A 54 -5.72 9.05 -18.57
CA LEU A 54 -6.44 9.73 -19.64
C LEU A 54 -5.84 9.32 -21.00
N PRO A 55 -6.67 8.87 -21.98
CA PRO A 55 -6.18 8.45 -23.29
C PRO A 55 -5.41 9.56 -24.02
N SER A 56 -5.74 10.83 -23.74
CA SER A 56 -5.01 12.00 -24.28
C SER A 56 -3.56 12.11 -23.81
N VAL A 57 -3.24 11.70 -22.57
CA VAL A 57 -1.88 11.73 -22.02
C VAL A 57 -1.16 10.43 -22.36
N GLY A 58 -1.87 9.30 -22.32
CA GLY A 58 -1.35 8.00 -22.75
C GLY A 58 -0.95 7.98 -24.23
N ALA A 59 -1.68 8.68 -25.11
CA ALA A 59 -1.34 8.78 -26.54
C ALA A 59 -0.09 9.63 -26.82
N ALA A 60 0.31 10.50 -25.88
CA ALA A 60 1.54 11.30 -25.98
C ALA A 60 2.78 10.55 -25.46
N LEU A 61 2.59 9.45 -24.72
CA LEU A 61 3.64 8.63 -24.14
C LEU A 61 3.90 7.39 -25.01
N SER A 62 5.15 6.98 -25.10
CA SER A 62 5.50 5.73 -25.77
C SER A 62 4.88 4.55 -25.00
N TRP A 63 4.44 3.49 -25.69
CA TRP A 63 3.84 2.30 -25.05
C TRP A 63 4.70 1.71 -23.90
N ARG A 64 6.03 1.85 -24.00
CA ARG A 64 6.99 1.46 -22.96
C ARG A 64 6.95 2.36 -21.73
N GLU A 65 6.76 3.66 -21.90
CA GLU A 65 6.65 4.64 -20.82
C GLU A 65 5.31 4.51 -20.11
N PHE A 66 4.23 4.27 -20.87
CA PHE A 66 2.92 3.97 -20.31
C PHE A 66 2.91 2.68 -19.48
N SER A 67 3.51 1.59 -20.00
CA SER A 67 3.67 0.34 -19.23
C SER A 67 4.53 0.52 -17.98
N PHE A 68 5.58 1.34 -18.03
CA PHE A 68 6.40 1.64 -16.84
C PHE A 68 5.59 2.38 -15.77
N VAL A 69 4.82 3.40 -16.17
CA VAL A 69 3.98 4.18 -15.25
C VAL A 69 2.88 3.31 -14.63
N GLN A 70 2.09 2.59 -15.42
CA GLN A 70 1.01 1.79 -14.84
C GLN A 70 1.51 0.57 -14.04
N SER A 71 2.56 -0.11 -14.50
CA SER A 71 3.02 -1.35 -13.87
C SER A 71 3.95 -1.10 -12.68
N LYS A 72 4.94 -0.19 -12.78
CA LYS A 72 5.90 0.08 -11.68
C LYS A 72 5.39 1.14 -10.71
N LEU A 73 4.97 2.30 -11.19
CA LEU A 73 4.48 3.39 -10.32
C LEU A 73 3.12 3.03 -9.68
N GLY A 74 2.27 2.28 -10.38
CA GLY A 74 1.06 1.70 -9.82
C GLY A 74 1.31 0.81 -8.60
N HIS A 75 2.32 -0.07 -8.67
CA HIS A 75 2.67 -0.96 -7.55
C HIS A 75 3.33 -0.20 -6.40
N LEU A 76 4.21 0.77 -6.69
CA LEU A 76 4.79 1.63 -5.67
C LEU A 76 3.72 2.42 -4.90
N THR A 77 2.74 2.98 -5.61
CA THR A 77 1.62 3.72 -4.99
C THR A 77 0.83 2.85 -4.03
N LEU A 78 0.53 1.61 -4.43
CA LEU A 78 -0.22 0.66 -3.62
C LEU A 78 0.57 0.19 -2.38
N LEU A 79 1.89 0.02 -2.52
CA LEU A 79 2.80 -0.23 -1.40
C LEU A 79 2.85 0.94 -0.42
N LEU A 80 3.00 2.18 -0.91
CA LEU A 80 3.04 3.38 -0.06
C LEU A 80 1.73 3.58 0.71
N CYS A 81 0.58 3.40 0.04
CA CYS A 81 -0.74 3.53 0.66
C CYS A 81 -0.96 2.46 1.75
N THR A 82 -0.46 1.24 1.52
CA THR A 82 -0.49 0.16 2.52
C THR A 82 0.44 0.46 3.70
N ALA A 83 1.66 0.91 3.43
CA ALA A 83 2.61 1.29 4.47
C ALA A 83 2.09 2.45 5.34
N HIS A 84 1.45 3.44 4.73
CA HIS A 84 0.77 4.55 5.43
C HIS A 84 -0.32 4.03 6.38
N GLY A 85 -1.17 3.12 5.91
CA GLY A 85 -2.20 2.48 6.73
C GLY A 85 -1.65 1.58 7.84
N PHE A 86 -0.54 0.90 7.58
CA PHE A 86 0.16 0.08 8.57
C PHE A 86 0.75 0.92 9.70
N LEU A 87 1.40 2.05 9.39
CA LEU A 87 1.90 3.00 10.38
C LEU A 87 0.77 3.61 11.22
N TYR A 88 -0.38 3.90 10.61
CA TYR A 88 -1.57 4.35 11.33
C TYR A 88 -2.05 3.29 12.35
N GLY A 89 -2.04 2.02 11.95
CA GLY A 89 -2.44 0.89 12.77
C GLY A 89 -1.41 0.47 13.82
N TRP A 90 -0.12 0.78 13.65
CA TRP A 90 0.99 0.26 14.46
C TRP A 90 0.83 0.48 15.97
N ASN A 91 0.43 1.69 16.40
CA ASN A 91 0.18 1.98 17.82
C ASN A 91 -1.12 1.37 18.37
N LYS A 92 -2.07 1.01 17.50
CA LYS A 92 -3.43 0.61 17.88
C LYS A 92 -3.62 -0.90 17.87
N PHE A 93 -2.89 -1.62 17.03
CA PHE A 93 -2.84 -3.09 16.98
C PHE A 93 -2.28 -3.72 18.26
N LEU A 94 -1.29 -3.09 18.90
CA LEU A 94 -0.64 -3.59 20.11
C LEU A 94 -1.38 -3.24 21.41
N ARG A 95 -2.50 -2.51 21.34
CA ARG A 95 -3.34 -2.18 22.52
C ARG A 95 -4.57 -3.09 22.56
N SER A 96 -4.47 -4.17 23.35
CA SER A 96 -5.56 -5.13 23.62
C SER A 96 -6.83 -4.47 24.20
N SER A 97 -6.72 -3.28 24.79
CA SER A 97 -7.85 -2.50 25.34
C SER A 97 -8.76 -1.85 24.26
N THR A 98 -8.42 -1.93 22.97
CA THR A 98 -9.24 -1.32 21.89
C THR A 98 -10.45 -2.19 21.52
N TYR A 99 -10.47 -3.47 21.91
CA TYR A 99 -11.55 -4.42 21.60
C TYR A 99 -12.64 -4.41 22.68
N LYS A 100 -13.40 -3.30 22.76
CA LYS A 100 -14.47 -3.14 23.76
C LYS A 100 -15.63 -4.14 23.54
N TRP A 101 -15.87 -4.60 22.31
CA TRP A 101 -17.09 -5.33 21.91
C TRP A 101 -16.92 -6.29 20.70
N TYR A 102 -15.74 -6.89 20.49
CA TYR A 102 -15.47 -7.85 19.37
C TYR A 102 -15.68 -7.32 17.93
N THR A 103 -16.06 -6.07 17.75
CA THR A 103 -16.22 -5.43 16.45
C THR A 103 -14.87 -4.85 16.02
N PRO A 104 -14.18 -5.46 15.03
CA PRO A 104 -12.94 -4.89 14.52
C PRO A 104 -13.26 -3.50 13.96
N PRO A 105 -12.54 -2.45 14.40
CA PRO A 105 -12.72 -1.10 13.90
C PRO A 105 -12.69 -1.05 12.36
N GLY A 106 -13.58 -0.29 11.72
CA GLY A 106 -13.73 -0.27 10.26
C GLY A 106 -12.46 0.02 9.46
N TYR A 107 -11.48 0.73 10.04
CA TYR A 107 -10.17 0.93 9.41
C TYR A 107 -9.41 -0.40 9.18
N MET A 108 -9.55 -1.38 10.08
CA MET A 108 -8.90 -2.70 9.95
C MET A 108 -9.50 -3.50 8.79
N LEU A 109 -10.83 -3.47 8.62
CA LEU A 109 -11.52 -4.16 7.52
C LEU A 109 -11.12 -3.61 6.14
N CYS A 110 -11.03 -2.29 6.01
CA CYS A 110 -10.61 -1.66 4.76
C CYS A 110 -9.11 -1.88 4.45
N LEU A 111 -8.28 -2.13 5.47
CA LEU A 111 -6.84 -2.41 5.33
C LEU A 111 -6.52 -3.89 5.03
N VAL A 112 -7.44 -4.81 5.34
CA VAL A 112 -7.28 -6.24 5.03
C VAL A 112 -7.28 -6.47 3.52
N LEU A 113 -8.18 -5.84 2.78
CA LEU A 113 -8.26 -5.96 1.32
C LEU A 113 -6.95 -5.60 0.60
N PRO A 114 -6.35 -4.40 0.79
CA PRO A 114 -5.08 -4.05 0.15
C PRO A 114 -3.92 -4.93 0.63
N SER A 115 -3.95 -5.42 1.87
CA SER A 115 -2.95 -6.37 2.39
C SER A 115 -3.02 -7.73 1.71
N VAL A 116 -4.22 -8.29 1.52
CA VAL A 116 -4.43 -9.57 0.82
C VAL A 116 -4.03 -9.44 -0.66
N VAL A 117 -4.39 -8.33 -1.31
CA VAL A 117 -4.01 -8.06 -2.71
C VAL A 117 -2.50 -7.99 -2.88
N LEU A 118 -1.77 -7.36 -1.93
CA LEU A 118 -0.30 -7.33 -1.97
C LEU A 118 0.32 -8.71 -1.75
N LEU A 119 -0.17 -9.49 -0.78
CA LEU A 119 0.33 -10.83 -0.50
C LEU A 119 0.13 -11.77 -1.69
N LEU A 120 -1.07 -11.78 -2.27
CA LEU A 120 -1.38 -12.57 -3.46
C LEU A 120 -0.48 -12.20 -4.64
N LYS A 121 -0.17 -10.91 -4.79
CA LYS A 121 0.67 -10.40 -5.88
C LYS A 121 2.16 -10.66 -5.65
N LEU A 122 2.63 -10.63 -4.40
CA LEU A 122 3.98 -11.04 -4.04
C LEU A 122 4.18 -12.55 -4.29
N LEU A 123 3.16 -13.36 -4.00
CA LEU A 123 3.15 -14.78 -4.34
C LEU A 123 3.16 -15.01 -5.86
N LEU A 124 2.42 -14.21 -6.64
CA LEU A 124 2.44 -14.27 -8.10
C LEU A 124 3.77 -13.81 -8.73
N ILE A 125 4.46 -12.84 -8.11
CA ILE A 125 5.78 -12.33 -8.53
C ILE A 125 6.90 -13.32 -8.19
N THR A 126 6.68 -14.21 -7.22
CA THR A 126 7.64 -15.29 -6.94
C THR A 126 7.70 -16.18 -8.19
N PRO A 127 8.87 -16.38 -8.81
CA PRO A 127 9.02 -16.99 -10.15
C PRO A 127 8.54 -18.45 -10.29
N CYS A 128 7.87 -19.00 -9.28
CA CYS A 128 7.37 -20.37 -9.25
C CYS A 128 6.07 -20.59 -10.05
N VAL A 129 5.28 -19.55 -10.34
CA VAL A 129 3.98 -19.70 -11.01
C VAL A 129 3.99 -19.14 -12.44
N ASP A 130 4.68 -18.03 -12.68
CA ASP A 130 4.66 -17.34 -13.98
C ASP A 130 5.30 -18.16 -15.13
N HIS A 131 6.35 -18.92 -14.83
CA HIS A 131 7.07 -19.70 -15.85
C HIS A 131 6.32 -20.97 -16.31
N THR A 132 5.28 -21.38 -15.59
CA THR A 132 4.46 -22.56 -15.92
C THR A 132 3.38 -22.25 -16.95
N ILE A 133 2.81 -21.05 -16.93
CA ILE A 133 1.67 -20.68 -17.78
C ILE A 133 2.06 -20.08 -19.13
N SER A 134 3.24 -19.45 -19.25
CA SER A 134 3.74 -18.95 -20.55
C SER A 134 4.29 -20.07 -21.46
N GLN A 135 4.88 -21.10 -20.88
CA GLN A 135 5.50 -22.23 -21.60
C GLN A 135 4.55 -23.43 -21.81
N GLY A 136 3.39 -23.44 -21.15
CA GLY A 136 2.37 -24.49 -21.29
C GLY A 136 1.37 -24.24 -22.41
N TRP A 137 1.10 -22.97 -22.73
CA TRP A 137 0.19 -22.59 -23.81
C TRP A 137 0.77 -22.86 -25.21
N GLU A 138 2.09 -22.68 -25.37
CA GLU A 138 2.77 -22.95 -26.66
C GLU A 138 2.90 -24.44 -26.98
N ARG A 139 2.77 -25.33 -25.98
CA ARG A 139 2.85 -26.78 -26.18
C ARG A 139 1.53 -27.43 -26.57
N GLY A 140 0.39 -26.92 -26.07
CA GLY A 140 -0.93 -27.47 -26.39
C GLY A 140 -1.43 -27.17 -27.81
N VAL A 141 -0.93 -26.12 -28.45
CA VAL A 141 -1.33 -25.74 -29.82
C VAL A 141 -0.55 -26.54 -30.88
N ALA A 142 0.71 -26.90 -30.60
CA ALA A 142 1.54 -27.69 -31.51
C ALA A 142 1.03 -29.14 -31.64
N GLU A 143 0.60 -29.76 -30.54
CA GLU A 143 0.15 -31.16 -30.53
C GLU A 143 -1.22 -31.35 -31.24
N GLY A 144 -2.07 -30.32 -31.25
CA GLY A 144 -3.38 -30.35 -31.91
C GLY A 144 -3.35 -30.17 -33.44
N GLN A 145 -2.29 -29.54 -33.99
CA GLN A 145 -2.14 -29.33 -35.43
C GLN A 145 -1.32 -30.43 -36.12
N GLU A 146 -0.34 -31.02 -35.44
CA GLU A 146 0.51 -32.07 -36.04
C GLU A 146 -0.29 -33.35 -36.32
N THR A 147 -1.25 -33.69 -35.47
CA THR A 147 -2.08 -34.90 -35.63
C THR A 147 -3.12 -34.82 -36.76
N LYS A 148 -3.44 -33.61 -37.25
CA LYS A 148 -4.40 -33.42 -38.36
C LYS A 148 -3.76 -33.40 -39.75
N ILE A 149 -2.45 -33.18 -39.84
CA ILE A 149 -1.72 -33.07 -41.11
C ILE A 149 -1.09 -34.40 -41.53
N SER A 150 -0.88 -35.34 -40.60
CA SER A 150 -0.31 -36.66 -40.87
C SER A 150 -1.30 -37.71 -41.40
N HIS A 151 -2.58 -37.37 -41.55
CA HIS A 151 -3.65 -38.27 -41.99
C HIS A 151 -4.39 -37.80 -43.26
N LEU A 152 -3.84 -36.85 -44.00
CA LEU A 152 -4.28 -36.43 -45.35
C LEU A 152 -3.15 -36.64 -46.35
#